data_AF-A0A522FP22-F1
#
_entry.id   AF-A0A522FP22-F1
#
_cell.length_a   1.000
_cell.length_b   1.000
_cell.length_c   1.000
_cell.angle_alpha   90.00
_cell.angle_beta   90.00
_cell.angle_gamma   90.00
#
_symmetry.space_group_name_H-M   'P 1'
#
loop_
_entity.id
_entity.type
_entity.pdbx_description
1 polymer ?
#
loop_
_entity_poly.entity_id
_entity_poly.type
_entity_poly.pdbx_seq_one_letter_code
_entity_poly.pdbx_strand_id
1 'polypeptide(L)'
;MSAPQKIIQLVERFENNIKSYRHSAYNETQARREYIDPFFKSLGWDIDNEQGLAEAYKDVIHEDALKIETATKSPDYSFRIGGTRKFFVEAKKPSVDIETNVQPAYQLRRYAWSAKLPLSILTDFEEFAVYDCRLKPNVDDKPSTSRIMLLKFNDYVEKWDSIYDIFSKDAILKGNFDKFAETSKGKRGTSEVDDEFLKEIEGWREILAKNIAIRNSNLSNRELNTVVQNTIDRLIFLRICEDRAIEEYGQLQTMLNGTNVYRRIVKIYYKADQKYNSGLFHFFDEKSREAPDTISTKIEIDDKPLKDIIKRLYYPESPYEFSVIPVEILGNVYERFLGKVIRLTAGHQAKIEEKPEVRKAGGVYYTPKYIVDYIVENTVGKLLENKTPEQVSKLKICDPACGSGSFLLGAYRCLLDWHISKYMEKPDKFTKGKNPPIYQTKENEYRLTIQEKKRILLNNIYGVDIDSQAVEVTKLSPDFRTGTPENLLQIEHFL
;
A
#
# COMPACT_ATOMS: atom_id res chain seq x y z
N MET A 1 -34.44 9.72 -8.00
CA MET A 1 -34.06 9.34 -9.38
C MET A 1 -34.50 7.90 -9.67
N SER A 2 -35.30 7.73 -10.71
CA SER A 2 -35.70 6.38 -11.15
C SER A 2 -34.48 5.58 -11.63
N ALA A 3 -34.47 4.27 -11.39
CA ALA A 3 -33.44 3.38 -11.93
C ALA A 3 -33.34 3.52 -13.46
N PRO A 4 -32.13 3.62 -14.04
CA PRO A 4 -31.95 3.63 -15.48
C PRO A 4 -32.52 2.37 -16.12
N GLN A 5 -33.04 2.48 -17.35
CA GLN A 5 -33.59 1.33 -18.08
C GLN A 5 -32.60 0.15 -18.16
N LYS A 6 -31.30 0.45 -18.21
CA LYS A 6 -30.25 -0.56 -18.22
C LYS A 6 -30.26 -1.44 -16.96
N ILE A 7 -30.49 -0.84 -15.78
CA ILE A 7 -30.55 -1.57 -14.51
C ILE A 7 -31.78 -2.46 -14.44
N ILE A 8 -32.94 -1.95 -14.89
CA ILE A 8 -34.18 -2.72 -14.97
C ILE A 8 -33.96 -3.97 -15.83
N GLN A 9 -33.36 -3.81 -17.02
CA GLN A 9 -33.02 -4.92 -17.92
C GLN A 9 -32.03 -5.92 -17.30
N LEU A 10 -31.04 -5.47 -16.54
CA LEU A 10 -30.09 -6.36 -15.87
C LEU A 10 -30.80 -7.19 -14.80
N VAL A 11 -31.65 -6.58 -13.98
CA VAL A 11 -32.44 -7.25 -12.94
C VAL A 11 -33.38 -8.28 -13.56
N GLU A 12 -34.15 -7.90 -14.59
CA GLU A 12 -35.06 -8.81 -15.30
C GLU A 12 -34.30 -9.99 -15.94
N ARG A 13 -33.16 -9.72 -16.60
CA ARG A 13 -32.35 -10.78 -17.22
C ARG A 13 -31.77 -11.72 -16.15
N PHE A 14 -31.35 -11.19 -15.01
CA PHE A 14 -30.82 -11.98 -13.91
C PHE A 14 -31.89 -12.88 -13.31
N GLU A 15 -33.08 -12.32 -13.01
CA GLU A 15 -34.23 -13.05 -12.48
C GLU A 15 -34.61 -14.24 -13.35
N ASN A 16 -34.71 -14.01 -14.67
CA ASN A 16 -35.07 -15.04 -15.64
C ASN A 16 -34.06 -16.21 -15.71
N ASN A 17 -32.82 -16.01 -15.27
CA ASN A 17 -31.73 -16.96 -15.42
C ASN A 17 -31.05 -17.35 -14.10
N ILE A 18 -31.55 -16.91 -12.94
CA ILE A 18 -30.89 -17.09 -11.64
C ILE A 18 -30.53 -18.56 -11.33
N LYS A 19 -31.40 -19.50 -11.74
CA LYS A 19 -31.16 -20.94 -11.54
C LYS A 19 -29.94 -21.46 -12.30
N SER A 20 -29.66 -20.93 -13.49
CA SER A 20 -28.47 -21.33 -14.28
C SER A 20 -27.21 -20.66 -13.75
N TYR A 21 -27.30 -19.42 -13.25
CA TYR A 21 -26.16 -18.69 -12.68
C TYR A 21 -25.67 -19.24 -11.35
N ARG A 22 -26.57 -19.83 -10.55
CA ARG A 22 -26.21 -20.55 -9.33
C ARG A 22 -25.54 -21.91 -9.60
N HIS A 23 -25.46 -22.35 -10.86
CA HIS A 23 -24.73 -23.55 -11.23
C HIS A 23 -23.21 -23.29 -11.31
N SER A 24 -22.39 -24.29 -11.00
CA SER A 24 -20.93 -24.18 -10.97
C SER A 24 -20.26 -23.78 -12.30
N ALA A 25 -20.99 -23.86 -13.42
CA ALA A 25 -20.49 -23.54 -14.75
C ALA A 25 -20.42 -22.03 -15.02
N TYR A 26 -21.27 -21.24 -14.35
CA TYR A 26 -21.23 -19.78 -14.46
C TYR A 26 -20.12 -19.24 -13.55
N ASN A 27 -19.13 -18.58 -14.14
CA ASN A 27 -17.94 -18.15 -13.43
C ASN A 27 -17.96 -16.65 -13.08
N GLU A 28 -17.03 -16.25 -12.21
CA GLU A 28 -16.90 -14.89 -11.70
C GLU A 28 -16.63 -13.88 -12.83
N THR A 29 -15.84 -14.24 -13.84
CA THR A 29 -15.57 -13.37 -14.99
C THR A 29 -16.82 -13.10 -15.83
N GLN A 30 -17.71 -14.08 -15.98
CA GLN A 30 -19.00 -13.88 -16.65
C GLN A 30 -19.90 -12.96 -15.83
N ALA A 31 -20.02 -13.19 -14.51
CA ALA A 31 -20.77 -12.32 -13.61
C ALA A 31 -20.29 -10.87 -13.68
N ARG A 32 -18.96 -10.68 -13.69
CA ARG A 32 -18.31 -9.39 -13.85
C ARG A 32 -18.74 -8.67 -15.13
N ARG A 33 -18.47 -9.29 -16.29
CA ARG A 33 -18.73 -8.68 -17.61
C ARG A 33 -20.20 -8.47 -17.92
N GLU A 34 -21.05 -9.44 -17.55
CA GLU A 34 -22.45 -9.43 -17.94
C GLU A 34 -23.28 -8.53 -17.04
N TYR A 35 -22.94 -8.43 -15.74
CA TYR A 35 -23.80 -7.82 -14.74
C TYR A 35 -23.12 -6.72 -13.91
N ILE A 36 -21.93 -6.99 -13.35
CA ILE A 36 -21.27 -6.06 -12.42
C ILE A 36 -20.70 -4.84 -13.16
N ASP A 37 -19.98 -5.02 -14.28
CA ASP A 37 -19.42 -3.92 -15.07
C ASP A 37 -20.53 -3.00 -15.60
N PRO A 38 -21.62 -3.50 -16.23
CA PRO A 38 -22.72 -2.65 -16.69
C PRO A 38 -23.46 -1.94 -15.53
N PHE A 39 -23.52 -2.56 -14.35
CA PHE A 39 -24.10 -1.94 -13.16
C PHE A 39 -23.29 -0.71 -12.73
N PHE A 40 -21.97 -0.85 -12.58
CA PHE A 40 -21.11 0.28 -12.20
C PHE A 40 -20.95 1.34 -13.30
N LYS A 41 -21.02 0.96 -14.58
CA LYS A 41 -21.15 1.93 -15.68
C LYS A 41 -22.42 2.78 -15.54
N SER A 42 -23.53 2.18 -15.10
CA SER A 42 -24.79 2.91 -14.85
C SER A 42 -24.70 3.87 -13.65
N LEU A 43 -23.72 3.68 -12.76
CA LEU A 43 -23.34 4.61 -11.70
C LEU A 43 -22.37 5.72 -12.18
N GLY A 44 -22.04 5.76 -13.48
CA GLY A 44 -21.23 6.80 -14.09
C GLY A 44 -19.72 6.55 -14.04
N TRP A 45 -19.28 5.32 -13.76
CA TRP A 45 -17.86 4.94 -13.75
C TRP A 45 -17.38 4.47 -15.12
N ASP A 46 -16.20 4.92 -15.53
CA ASP A 46 -15.53 4.41 -16.73
C ASP A 46 -14.77 3.11 -16.42
N ILE A 47 -15.48 1.99 -16.50
CA ILE A 47 -14.94 0.65 -16.20
C ILE A 47 -13.97 0.16 -17.29
N ASP A 48 -14.20 0.55 -18.55
CA ASP A 48 -13.46 0.05 -19.71
C ASP A 48 -12.36 1.01 -20.17
N ASN A 49 -12.22 2.15 -19.49
CA ASN A 49 -11.34 3.25 -19.90
C ASN A 49 -11.68 3.77 -21.32
N GLU A 50 -12.96 3.95 -21.62
CA GLU A 50 -13.44 4.46 -22.92
C GLU A 50 -12.92 5.88 -23.21
N GLN A 51 -12.59 6.64 -22.16
CA GLN A 51 -11.95 7.96 -22.28
C GLN A 51 -10.46 7.89 -22.66
N GLY A 52 -9.84 6.71 -22.67
CA GLY A 52 -8.42 6.55 -23.00
C GLY A 52 -7.48 7.23 -22.01
N LEU A 53 -7.87 7.31 -20.73
CA LEU A 53 -7.07 7.91 -19.68
C LEU A 53 -5.83 7.05 -19.38
N ALA A 54 -4.74 7.70 -19.00
CA ALA A 54 -3.56 6.98 -18.49
C ALA A 54 -3.91 6.29 -17.15
N GLU A 55 -3.23 5.20 -16.83
CA GLU A 55 -3.46 4.37 -15.62
C GLU A 55 -3.63 5.18 -14.32
N ALA A 56 -2.81 6.22 -14.13
CA ALA A 56 -2.85 7.07 -12.94
C ALA A 56 -4.18 7.81 -12.76
N TYR A 57 -4.90 8.03 -13.87
CA TYR A 57 -6.14 8.80 -13.93
C TYR A 57 -7.37 7.94 -14.23
N LYS A 58 -7.21 6.62 -14.41
CA LYS A 58 -8.35 5.73 -14.59
C LYS A 58 -9.29 5.80 -13.38
N ASP A 59 -10.56 5.84 -13.71
CA ASP A 59 -11.66 5.73 -12.75
C ASP A 59 -11.62 4.39 -12.01
N VAL A 60 -11.33 3.30 -12.73
CA VAL A 60 -11.35 1.94 -12.20
C VAL A 60 -10.12 1.18 -12.68
N ILE A 61 -9.47 0.49 -11.74
CA ILE A 61 -8.35 -0.42 -12.03
C ILE A 61 -8.79 -1.85 -11.73
N HIS A 62 -8.60 -2.72 -12.71
CA HIS A 62 -8.82 -4.16 -12.62
C HIS A 62 -7.50 -4.86 -12.30
N GLU A 63 -7.51 -5.79 -11.36
CA GLU A 63 -6.27 -6.46 -10.91
C GLU A 63 -5.93 -7.74 -11.69
N ASP A 64 -6.68 -8.08 -12.75
CA ASP A 64 -6.50 -9.33 -13.52
C ASP A 64 -5.14 -9.45 -14.28
N ALA A 65 -4.25 -8.46 -14.23
CA ALA A 65 -3.07 -8.40 -15.10
C ALA A 65 -1.85 -9.24 -14.65
N LEU A 66 -1.76 -9.71 -13.40
CA LEU A 66 -0.57 -10.46 -12.91
C LEU A 66 -0.94 -11.58 -11.92
N LYS A 67 -1.81 -12.51 -12.32
CA LYS A 67 -2.09 -13.73 -11.53
C LYS A 67 -0.95 -14.74 -11.68
N ILE A 68 -0.06 -14.80 -10.68
CA ILE A 68 0.71 -16.01 -10.36
C ILE A 68 -0.06 -16.72 -9.23
N GLU A 69 -0.30 -18.03 -9.36
CA GLU A 69 -1.15 -18.84 -8.45
C GLU A 69 -0.74 -18.81 -6.96
N THR A 70 0.43 -18.25 -6.64
CA THR A 70 1.01 -18.21 -5.29
C THR A 70 0.96 -16.83 -4.60
N ALA A 71 0.57 -15.75 -5.29
CA ALA A 71 0.50 -14.41 -4.70
C ALA A 71 -0.82 -14.18 -3.93
N THR A 72 -0.77 -13.38 -2.86
CA THR A 72 -1.98 -12.87 -2.18
C THR A 72 -2.89 -12.18 -3.20
N LYS A 73 -4.17 -12.56 -3.23
CA LYS A 73 -5.14 -11.97 -4.15
C LYS A 73 -5.24 -10.47 -3.88
N SER A 74 -5.31 -9.64 -4.93
CA SER A 74 -5.76 -8.26 -4.84
C SER A 74 -7.30 -8.19 -4.92
N PRO A 75 -7.95 -7.09 -4.52
CA PRO A 75 -9.38 -6.89 -4.79
C PRO A 75 -9.66 -6.82 -6.30
N ASP A 76 -10.81 -7.33 -6.75
CA ASP A 76 -11.12 -7.39 -8.19
C ASP A 76 -11.16 -6.01 -8.87
N TYR A 77 -11.71 -5.01 -8.17
CA TYR A 77 -11.83 -3.64 -8.66
C TYR A 77 -11.38 -2.61 -7.63
N SER A 78 -10.64 -1.60 -8.09
CA SER A 78 -10.30 -0.42 -7.32
C SER A 78 -10.86 0.85 -7.98
N PHE A 79 -11.84 1.48 -7.33
CA PHE A 79 -12.50 2.70 -7.79
C PHE A 79 -11.77 3.94 -7.25
N ARG A 80 -11.52 4.93 -8.13
CA ARG A 80 -10.64 6.08 -7.86
C ARG A 80 -11.19 7.38 -8.44
N ILE A 81 -10.91 8.48 -7.77
CA ILE A 81 -11.16 9.85 -8.26
C ILE A 81 -9.85 10.61 -8.19
N GLY A 82 -9.39 11.15 -9.33
CA GLY A 82 -8.12 11.88 -9.40
C GLY A 82 -6.93 11.06 -8.88
N GLY A 83 -6.88 9.78 -9.24
CA GLY A 83 -5.86 8.83 -8.76
C GLY A 83 -6.02 8.37 -7.30
N THR A 84 -6.89 9.01 -6.51
CA THR A 84 -7.15 8.64 -5.11
C THR A 84 -8.20 7.55 -5.03
N ARG A 85 -7.84 6.43 -4.40
CA ARG A 85 -8.75 5.30 -4.17
C ARG A 85 -9.89 5.69 -3.22
N LYS A 86 -11.13 5.29 -3.56
CA LYS A 86 -12.35 5.58 -2.79
C LYS A 86 -12.95 4.35 -2.14
N PHE A 87 -13.10 3.26 -2.88
CA PHE A 87 -13.56 1.97 -2.36
C PHE A 87 -13.07 0.81 -3.24
N PHE A 88 -13.12 -0.39 -2.69
CA PHE A 88 -12.94 -1.63 -3.45
C PHE A 88 -14.29 -2.27 -3.76
N VAL A 89 -14.32 -3.03 -4.85
CA VAL A 89 -15.38 -4.01 -5.10
C VAL A 89 -14.72 -5.38 -5.25
N GLU A 90 -15.14 -6.32 -4.41
CA GLU A 90 -14.82 -7.74 -4.57
C GLU A 90 -16.01 -8.40 -5.25
N ALA A 91 -15.77 -9.02 -6.40
CA ALA A 91 -16.79 -9.73 -7.14
C ALA A 91 -16.75 -11.22 -6.79
N LYS A 92 -17.92 -11.85 -6.75
CA LYS A 92 -18.03 -13.32 -6.64
C LYS A 92 -18.96 -13.83 -7.72
N LYS A 93 -18.91 -15.14 -7.95
CA LYS A 93 -19.90 -15.82 -8.79
C LYS A 93 -21.20 -16.03 -7.98
N PRO A 94 -22.39 -15.98 -8.61
CA PRO A 94 -23.70 -16.16 -7.94
C PRO A 94 -23.90 -17.49 -7.17
N SER A 95 -23.01 -18.47 -7.34
CA SER A 95 -23.04 -19.71 -6.55
C SER A 95 -22.38 -19.57 -5.17
N VAL A 96 -21.79 -18.41 -4.85
CA VAL A 96 -21.19 -18.11 -3.55
C VAL A 96 -22.13 -17.18 -2.80
N ASP A 97 -22.87 -17.72 -1.83
CA ASP A 97 -23.72 -16.92 -0.94
C ASP A 97 -22.85 -15.99 -0.08
N ILE A 98 -22.89 -14.68 -0.37
CA ILE A 98 -22.11 -13.68 0.36
C ILE A 98 -22.85 -13.16 1.60
N GLU A 99 -24.14 -13.49 1.75
CA GLU A 99 -24.92 -13.18 2.94
C GLU A 99 -24.43 -14.02 4.14
N THR A 100 -24.06 -15.28 3.91
CA THR A 100 -23.70 -16.26 4.95
C THR A 100 -22.23 -16.69 4.95
N ASN A 101 -21.49 -16.52 3.86
CA ASN A 101 -20.08 -16.92 3.81
C ASN A 101 -19.14 -15.85 4.43
N VAL A 102 -18.35 -16.27 5.41
CA VAL A 102 -17.41 -15.39 6.13
C VAL A 102 -16.21 -14.99 5.26
N GLN A 103 -15.71 -15.91 4.43
CA GLN A 103 -14.41 -15.73 3.76
C GLN A 103 -14.38 -14.51 2.82
N PRO A 104 -15.37 -14.29 1.92
CA PRO A 104 -15.37 -13.12 1.05
C PRO A 104 -15.51 -11.80 1.84
N ALA A 105 -16.33 -11.78 2.89
CA ALA A 105 -16.50 -10.61 3.75
C ALA A 105 -15.20 -10.25 4.50
N TYR A 106 -14.54 -11.25 5.07
CA TYR A 106 -13.24 -11.08 5.73
C TYR A 106 -12.18 -10.57 4.75
N GLN A 107 -12.10 -11.18 3.56
CA GLN A 107 -11.16 -10.79 2.51
C GLN A 107 -11.32 -9.33 2.08
N LEU A 108 -12.54 -8.91 1.73
CA LEU A 108 -12.82 -7.52 1.37
C LEU A 108 -12.45 -6.55 2.49
N ARG A 109 -12.85 -6.85 3.73
CA ARG A 109 -12.55 -6.01 4.89
C ARG A 109 -11.05 -5.93 5.17
N ARG A 110 -10.29 -7.00 4.95
CA ARG A 110 -8.82 -7.01 5.07
C ARG A 110 -8.16 -6.06 4.08
N TYR A 111 -8.56 -6.07 2.81
CA TYR A 111 -8.05 -5.14 1.81
C TYR A 111 -8.43 -3.69 2.14
N ALA A 112 -9.72 -3.45 2.37
CA ALA A 112 -10.25 -2.11 2.58
C ALA A 112 -9.72 -1.48 3.88
N TRP A 113 -9.63 -2.26 4.96
CA TRP A 113 -9.00 -1.81 6.21
C TRP A 113 -7.55 -1.45 5.95
N SER A 114 -6.72 -2.36 5.42
CA SER A 114 -5.30 -2.12 5.13
C SER A 114 -5.06 -0.89 4.23
N ALA A 115 -5.98 -0.59 3.32
CA ALA A 115 -5.94 0.57 2.43
C ALA A 115 -6.56 1.85 3.02
N LYS A 116 -7.00 1.85 4.29
CA LYS A 116 -7.71 2.96 4.97
C LYS A 116 -9.00 3.42 4.26
N LEU A 117 -9.67 2.52 3.57
CA LEU A 117 -10.94 2.83 2.93
C LEU A 117 -12.08 2.73 3.95
N PRO A 118 -12.97 3.72 4.04
CA PRO A 118 -14.06 3.68 5.01
C PRO A 118 -15.11 2.64 4.64
N LEU A 119 -15.39 2.47 3.35
CA LEU A 119 -16.43 1.60 2.81
C LEU A 119 -15.90 0.80 1.64
N SER A 120 -16.41 -0.42 1.45
CA SER A 120 -16.17 -1.24 0.26
C SER A 120 -17.34 -2.21 0.03
N ILE A 121 -17.46 -2.71 -1.20
CA ILE A 121 -18.60 -3.51 -1.67
C ILE A 121 -18.16 -4.95 -1.94
N LEU A 122 -18.97 -5.91 -1.50
CA LEU A 122 -18.91 -7.31 -1.91
C LEU A 122 -20.18 -7.60 -2.72
N THR A 123 -20.04 -8.12 -3.93
CA THR A 123 -21.19 -8.39 -4.79
C THR A 123 -20.97 -9.60 -5.70
N ASP A 124 -22.02 -10.37 -5.91
CA ASP A 124 -22.12 -11.36 -6.99
C ASP A 124 -23.26 -11.00 -7.97
N PHE A 125 -23.74 -9.75 -7.89
CA PHE A 125 -24.97 -9.20 -8.49
C PHE A 125 -26.28 -9.75 -7.92
N GLU A 126 -26.32 -10.96 -7.36
CA GLU A 126 -27.50 -11.41 -6.61
C GLU A 126 -27.65 -10.60 -5.32
N GLU A 127 -26.53 -10.39 -4.64
CA GLU A 127 -26.41 -9.67 -3.39
C GLU A 127 -25.41 -8.51 -3.53
N PHE A 128 -25.77 -7.34 -2.99
CA PHE A 128 -24.91 -6.16 -2.90
C PHE A 128 -24.72 -5.82 -1.43
N ALA A 129 -23.55 -6.17 -0.89
CA ALA A 129 -23.21 -5.95 0.50
C ALA A 129 -22.20 -4.80 0.66
N VAL A 130 -22.53 -3.82 1.50
CA VAL A 130 -21.61 -2.73 1.87
C VAL A 130 -21.10 -2.95 3.27
N TYR A 131 -19.79 -2.84 3.45
CA TYR A 131 -19.12 -2.98 4.73
C TYR A 131 -18.50 -1.66 5.19
N ASP A 132 -18.60 -1.36 6.49
CA ASP A 132 -17.70 -0.43 7.18
C ASP A 132 -16.35 -1.13 7.42
N CYS A 133 -15.31 -0.61 6.78
CA CYS A 133 -13.99 -1.22 6.77
C CYS A 133 -13.01 -0.54 7.74
N ARG A 134 -13.49 0.34 8.62
CA ARG A 134 -12.64 1.02 9.63
C ARG A 134 -12.39 0.18 10.87
N LEU A 135 -13.14 -0.91 11.05
CA LEU A 135 -12.94 -1.86 12.14
C LEU A 135 -11.99 -2.97 11.69
N LYS A 136 -10.90 -3.17 12.46
CA LYS A 136 -9.92 -4.23 12.24
C LYS A 136 -10.63 -5.57 12.01
N PRO A 137 -10.38 -6.25 10.88
CA PRO A 137 -11.01 -7.53 10.59
C PRO A 137 -10.44 -8.63 11.49
N ASN A 138 -11.31 -9.53 11.93
CA ASN A 138 -10.94 -10.72 12.66
C ASN A 138 -11.42 -11.97 11.90
N VAL A 139 -10.62 -13.03 11.87
CA VAL A 139 -10.95 -14.30 11.21
C VAL A 139 -12.20 -14.95 11.78
N ASP A 140 -12.51 -14.67 13.05
CA ASP A 140 -13.70 -15.16 13.76
C ASP A 140 -14.94 -14.26 13.57
N ASP A 141 -14.85 -13.19 12.77
CA ASP A 141 -15.98 -12.31 12.51
C ASP A 141 -17.10 -13.03 11.75
N LYS A 142 -18.35 -12.68 12.07
CA LYS A 142 -19.51 -13.12 11.29
C LYS A 142 -19.57 -12.36 9.96
N PRO A 143 -20.24 -12.89 8.93
CA PRO A 143 -20.42 -12.16 7.66
C PRO A 143 -21.20 -10.86 7.83
N SER A 144 -22.03 -10.76 8.88
CA SER A 144 -22.77 -9.54 9.21
C SER A 144 -21.94 -8.51 9.99
N THR A 145 -20.74 -8.87 10.48
CA THR A 145 -19.89 -7.93 11.22
C THR A 145 -19.52 -6.76 10.31
N SER A 146 -19.87 -5.55 10.77
CA SER A 146 -19.66 -4.30 10.04
C SER A 146 -20.37 -4.21 8.69
N ARG A 147 -21.30 -5.12 8.37
CA ARG A 147 -22.15 -5.00 7.18
C ARG A 147 -23.24 -3.97 7.45
N ILE A 148 -23.21 -2.85 6.74
CA ILE A 148 -24.12 -1.72 6.95
C ILE A 148 -25.26 -1.67 5.93
N MET A 149 -25.12 -2.40 4.82
CA MET A 149 -26.15 -2.54 3.80
C MET A 149 -26.05 -3.94 3.18
N LEU A 150 -27.19 -4.57 2.93
CA LEU A 150 -27.31 -5.77 2.13
C LEU A 150 -28.59 -5.61 1.29
N LEU A 151 -28.45 -5.59 -0.03
CA LEU A 151 -29.56 -5.52 -0.98
C LEU A 151 -29.52 -6.76 -1.87
N LYS A 152 -30.69 -7.29 -2.22
CA LYS A 152 -30.80 -8.33 -3.25
C LYS A 152 -31.10 -7.69 -4.60
N PHE A 153 -30.87 -8.41 -5.68
CA PHE A 153 -31.03 -7.89 -7.04
C PHE A 153 -32.44 -7.31 -7.31
N ASN A 154 -33.47 -7.86 -6.67
CA ASN A 154 -34.85 -7.36 -6.74
C ASN A 154 -35.06 -6.02 -6.02
N ASP A 155 -34.19 -5.65 -5.08
CA ASP A 155 -34.22 -4.35 -4.40
C ASP A 155 -33.59 -3.24 -5.25
N TYR A 156 -32.77 -3.56 -6.26
CA TYR A 156 -31.93 -2.58 -6.97
C TYR A 156 -32.73 -1.49 -7.67
N VAL A 157 -33.90 -1.83 -8.24
CA VAL A 157 -34.76 -0.87 -8.93
C VAL A 157 -35.39 0.11 -7.94
N GLU A 158 -35.90 -0.39 -6.81
CA GLU A 158 -36.54 0.45 -5.78
C GLU A 158 -35.51 1.28 -5.00
N LYS A 159 -34.35 0.69 -4.69
CA LYS A 159 -33.29 1.31 -3.89
C LYS A 159 -32.20 1.99 -4.72
N TRP A 160 -32.40 2.13 -6.04
CA TRP A 160 -31.40 2.71 -6.94
C TRP A 160 -30.90 4.06 -6.46
N ASP A 161 -31.79 4.92 -5.99
CA ASP A 161 -31.45 6.24 -5.45
C ASP A 161 -30.43 6.18 -4.32
N SER A 162 -30.64 5.27 -3.36
CA SER A 162 -29.71 5.09 -2.25
C SER A 162 -28.34 4.60 -2.72
N ILE A 163 -28.30 3.70 -3.71
CA ILE A 163 -27.04 3.21 -4.27
C ILE A 163 -26.32 4.34 -5.03
N TYR A 164 -27.06 5.07 -5.87
CA TYR A 164 -26.55 6.16 -6.68
C TYR A 164 -26.00 7.30 -5.83
N ASP A 165 -26.75 7.72 -4.80
CA ASP A 165 -26.37 8.83 -3.92
C ASP A 165 -25.15 8.54 -3.05
N ILE A 166 -24.71 7.28 -2.96
CA ILE A 166 -23.53 6.87 -2.19
C ILE A 166 -22.37 6.53 -3.12
N PHE A 167 -22.59 5.71 -4.15
CA PHE A 167 -21.52 5.06 -4.93
C PHE A 167 -21.39 5.54 -6.37
N SER A 168 -22.24 6.46 -6.84
CA SER A 168 -22.04 7.07 -8.17
C SER A 168 -20.82 7.98 -8.19
N LYS A 169 -20.18 8.08 -9.36
CA LYS A 169 -19.03 8.97 -9.55
C LYS A 169 -19.36 10.42 -9.15
N ASP A 170 -20.55 10.89 -9.55
CA ASP A 170 -21.06 12.23 -9.23
C ASP A 170 -21.31 12.42 -7.72
N ALA A 171 -21.92 11.45 -7.04
CA ALA A 171 -22.16 11.52 -5.61
C ALA A 171 -20.85 11.59 -4.79
N ILE A 172 -19.82 10.86 -5.20
CA ILE A 172 -18.50 10.92 -4.56
C ILE A 172 -17.86 12.30 -4.77
N LEU A 173 -17.92 12.85 -5.98
CA LEU A 173 -17.42 14.20 -6.26
C LEU A 173 -18.15 15.28 -5.44
N LYS A 174 -19.42 15.06 -5.09
CA LYS A 174 -20.23 15.93 -4.22
C LYS A 174 -20.04 15.66 -2.71
N GLY A 175 -19.19 14.70 -2.34
CA GLY A 175 -18.87 14.36 -0.95
C GLY A 175 -19.96 13.57 -0.21
N ASN A 176 -20.92 12.98 -0.92
CA ASN A 176 -22.00 12.21 -0.27
C ASN A 176 -21.48 10.90 0.33
N PHE A 177 -20.54 10.25 -0.34
CA PHE A 177 -19.89 9.03 0.15
C PHE A 177 -19.21 9.24 1.50
N ASP A 178 -18.45 10.31 1.64
CA ASP A 178 -17.73 10.64 2.89
C ASP A 178 -18.72 10.94 4.01
N LYS A 179 -19.79 11.70 3.74
CA LYS A 179 -20.88 11.95 4.70
C LYS A 179 -21.58 10.65 5.12
N PHE A 180 -21.85 9.74 4.19
CA PHE A 180 -22.47 8.45 4.49
C PHE A 180 -21.56 7.58 5.36
N ALA A 181 -20.26 7.55 5.07
CA ALA A 181 -19.27 6.86 5.89
C ALA A 181 -19.19 7.43 7.32
N GLU A 182 -19.20 8.75 7.48
CA GLU A 182 -19.18 9.41 8.79
C GLU A 182 -20.44 9.12 9.62
N THR A 183 -21.62 9.21 9.00
CA THR A 183 -22.90 8.96 9.67
C THR A 183 -23.11 7.48 10.01
N SER A 184 -22.55 6.57 9.22
CA SER A 184 -22.59 5.12 9.48
C SER A 184 -21.60 4.67 10.56
N LYS A 185 -20.83 5.59 11.17
CA LYS A 185 -19.84 5.26 12.19
C LYS A 185 -20.52 4.67 13.43
N GLY A 186 -20.27 3.39 13.70
CA GLY A 186 -20.72 2.73 14.92
C GLY A 186 -20.12 3.38 16.18
N LYS A 187 -20.82 3.27 17.32
CA LYS A 187 -20.40 3.83 18.63
C LYS A 187 -19.14 3.19 19.26
N ARG A 188 -18.40 2.34 18.54
CA ARG A 188 -17.24 1.60 19.07
C ARG A 188 -15.95 2.06 18.40
N GLY A 189 -14.90 2.17 19.22
CA GLY A 189 -13.60 2.71 18.83
C GLY A 189 -13.04 2.05 17.57
N THR A 190 -12.89 2.84 16.52
CA THR A 190 -12.13 2.48 15.32
C THR A 190 -10.66 2.76 15.62
N SER A 191 -9.84 1.74 15.87
CA SER A 191 -8.39 1.93 15.77
C SER A 191 -8.00 1.94 14.29
N GLU A 192 -7.28 2.98 13.88
CA GLU A 192 -6.78 3.06 12.51
C GLU A 192 -5.71 2.00 12.28
N VAL A 193 -5.52 1.59 11.01
CA VAL A 193 -4.45 0.67 10.62
C VAL A 193 -3.10 1.09 11.18
N ASP A 194 -2.79 2.39 11.14
CA ASP A 194 -1.52 2.94 11.63
C ASP A 194 -1.29 2.60 13.09
N ASP A 195 -2.32 2.77 13.93
CA ASP A 195 -2.22 2.49 15.36
C ASP A 195 -2.05 1.00 15.64
N GLU A 196 -2.76 0.14 14.91
CA GLU A 196 -2.65 -1.31 15.05
C GLU A 196 -1.31 -1.84 14.51
N PHE A 197 -0.85 -1.31 13.38
CA PHE A 197 0.41 -1.71 12.77
C PHE A 197 1.60 -1.21 13.60
N LEU A 198 1.52 0.01 14.15
CA LEU A 198 2.50 0.51 15.12
C LEU A 198 2.58 -0.39 16.35
N LYS A 199 1.44 -0.79 16.94
CA LYS A 199 1.43 -1.70 18.09
C LYS A 199 2.12 -3.04 17.77
N GLU A 200 1.89 -3.58 16.57
CA GLU A 200 2.57 -4.81 16.14
C GLU A 200 4.08 -4.62 16.05
N ILE A 201 4.54 -3.57 15.38
CA ILE A 201 5.97 -3.27 15.23
C ILE A 201 6.63 -2.98 16.58
N GLU A 202 5.96 -2.26 17.48
CA GLU A 202 6.44 -2.04 18.85
C GLU A 202 6.55 -3.36 19.63
N GLY A 203 5.60 -4.27 19.45
CA GLY A 203 5.66 -5.62 20.01
C GLY A 203 6.85 -6.41 19.46
N TRP A 204 7.10 -6.37 18.15
CA TRP A 204 8.26 -7.03 17.53
C TRP A 204 9.58 -6.46 18.06
N ARG A 205 9.66 -5.12 18.22
CA ARG A 205 10.83 -4.45 18.80
C ARG A 205 11.07 -4.91 20.22
N GLU A 206 10.04 -5.00 21.05
CA GLU A 206 10.20 -5.46 22.44
C GLU A 206 10.71 -6.91 22.50
N ILE A 207 10.12 -7.80 21.70
CA ILE A 207 10.50 -9.22 21.63
C ILE A 207 11.96 -9.36 21.17
N LEU A 208 12.34 -8.67 20.10
CA LEU A 208 13.70 -8.70 19.56
C LEU A 208 14.71 -8.06 20.51
N ALA A 209 14.40 -6.89 21.07
CA ALA A 209 15.30 -6.18 21.97
C ALA A 209 15.65 -7.01 23.21
N LYS A 210 14.64 -7.64 23.83
CA LYS A 210 14.86 -8.54 24.98
C LYS A 210 15.71 -9.75 24.60
N ASN A 211 15.41 -10.40 23.46
CA ASN A 211 16.14 -11.58 23.05
C ASN A 211 17.59 -11.28 22.66
N ILE A 212 17.80 -10.28 21.80
CA ILE A 212 19.13 -9.90 21.30
C ILE A 212 20.00 -9.41 22.46
N ALA A 213 19.47 -8.62 23.40
CA ALA A 213 20.23 -8.20 24.57
C ALA A 213 20.78 -9.41 25.36
N ILE A 214 19.91 -10.36 25.71
CA ILE A 214 20.29 -11.54 26.51
C ILE A 214 21.31 -12.42 25.77
N ARG A 215 21.13 -12.64 24.47
CA ARG A 215 22.01 -13.51 23.67
C ARG A 215 23.34 -12.87 23.28
N ASN A 216 23.42 -11.54 23.32
CA ASN A 216 24.59 -10.79 22.86
C ASN A 216 25.02 -9.77 23.93
N SER A 217 25.67 -10.27 24.99
CA SER A 217 26.10 -9.46 26.16
C SER A 217 27.06 -8.32 25.83
N ASN A 218 27.74 -8.39 24.70
CA ASN A 218 28.78 -7.44 24.32
C ASN A 218 28.26 -6.25 23.51
N LEU A 219 26.97 -6.24 23.16
CA LEU A 219 26.39 -5.13 22.40
C LEU A 219 26.21 -3.90 23.29
N SER A 220 26.65 -2.75 22.78
CA SER A 220 26.30 -1.45 23.34
C SER A 220 24.82 -1.12 23.11
N ASN A 221 24.32 -0.11 23.84
CA ASN A 221 22.97 0.42 23.63
C ASN A 221 22.72 0.84 22.18
N ARG A 222 23.69 1.51 21.56
CA ARG A 222 23.58 2.00 20.19
C ARG A 222 23.46 0.82 19.22
N GLU A 223 24.35 -0.16 19.34
CA GLU A 223 24.35 -1.34 18.47
C GLU A 223 23.08 -2.16 18.61
N LEU A 224 22.58 -2.35 19.84
CA LEU A 224 21.31 -3.04 20.07
C LEU A 224 20.13 -2.34 19.37
N ASN A 225 20.04 -1.00 19.47
CA ASN A 225 19.00 -0.25 18.77
C ASN A 225 19.09 -0.45 17.25
N THR A 226 20.29 -0.27 16.69
CA THR A 226 20.53 -0.42 15.25
C THR A 226 20.17 -1.83 14.76
N VAL A 227 20.61 -2.87 15.47
CA VAL A 227 20.38 -4.26 15.04
C VAL A 227 18.90 -4.66 15.14
N VAL A 228 18.21 -4.29 16.23
CA VAL A 228 16.77 -4.57 16.37
C VAL A 228 15.99 -3.90 15.26
N GLN A 229 16.28 -2.63 15.00
CA GLN A 229 15.60 -1.87 13.96
C GLN A 229 15.87 -2.41 12.57
N ASN A 230 17.15 -2.55 12.19
CA ASN A 230 17.51 -3.09 10.88
C ASN A 230 16.90 -4.48 10.66
N THR A 231 16.74 -5.29 11.72
CA THR A 231 16.06 -6.59 11.62
C THR A 231 14.57 -6.42 11.24
N ILE A 232 13.85 -5.50 11.88
CA ILE A 232 12.45 -5.22 11.57
C ILE A 232 12.32 -4.65 10.14
N ASP A 233 13.13 -3.64 9.81
CA ASP A 233 13.09 -2.92 8.54
C ASP A 233 13.34 -3.89 7.37
N ARG A 234 14.32 -4.80 7.51
CA ARG A 234 14.64 -5.84 6.52
C ARG A 234 13.49 -6.82 6.33
N LEU A 235 12.85 -7.27 7.41
CA LEU A 235 11.72 -8.21 7.34
C LEU A 235 10.51 -7.57 6.67
N ILE A 236 10.16 -6.33 7.04
CA ILE A 236 9.07 -5.57 6.43
C ILE A 236 9.36 -5.32 4.95
N PHE A 237 10.59 -4.89 4.62
CA PHE A 237 10.99 -4.65 3.24
C PHE A 237 10.84 -5.89 2.36
N LEU A 238 11.39 -7.02 2.80
CA LEU A 238 11.28 -8.28 2.07
C LEU A 238 9.82 -8.69 1.91
N ARG A 239 8.99 -8.52 2.95
CA ARG A 239 7.56 -8.84 2.87
C ARG A 239 6.83 -7.96 1.85
N ILE A 240 7.14 -6.67 1.80
CA ILE A 240 6.59 -5.76 0.78
C ILE A 240 7.04 -6.17 -0.62
N CYS A 241 8.29 -6.61 -0.79
CA CYS A 241 8.78 -7.11 -2.08
C CYS A 241 8.05 -8.37 -2.54
N GLU A 242 7.76 -9.30 -1.63
CA GLU A 242 6.95 -10.49 -1.93
C GLU A 242 5.52 -10.12 -2.37
N ASP A 243 4.84 -9.25 -1.63
CA ASP A 243 3.45 -8.86 -1.93
C ASP A 243 3.30 -8.02 -3.20
N ARG A 244 4.39 -7.43 -3.67
CA ARG A 244 4.44 -6.68 -4.94
C ARG A 244 4.96 -7.51 -6.12
N ALA A 245 5.12 -8.81 -5.93
CA ALA A 245 5.67 -9.74 -6.93
C ALA A 245 7.09 -9.34 -7.43
N ILE A 246 7.86 -8.62 -6.61
CA ILE A 246 9.29 -8.34 -6.85
C ILE A 246 10.13 -9.55 -6.41
N GLU A 247 9.70 -10.22 -5.35
CA GLU A 247 10.20 -11.51 -4.91
C GLU A 247 9.13 -12.59 -5.02
N GLU A 248 9.58 -13.85 -5.01
CA GLU A 248 8.70 -15.00 -4.87
C GLU A 248 7.97 -14.95 -3.53
N TYR A 249 6.64 -15.06 -3.57
CA TYR A 249 5.81 -15.03 -2.37
C TYR A 249 6.15 -16.16 -1.40
N GLY A 250 6.26 -15.84 -0.10
CA GLY A 250 6.45 -16.83 0.96
C GLY A 250 7.91 -17.17 1.25
N GLN A 251 8.88 -16.46 0.69
CA GLN A 251 10.30 -16.70 0.93
C GLN A 251 10.65 -16.62 2.43
N LEU A 252 10.20 -15.58 3.16
CA LEU A 252 10.37 -15.54 4.62
C LEU A 252 9.51 -16.59 5.33
N GLN A 253 8.30 -16.89 4.83
CA GLN A 253 7.42 -17.90 5.41
C GLN A 253 8.08 -19.28 5.46
N THR A 254 8.91 -19.62 4.46
CA THR A 254 9.67 -20.88 4.46
C THR A 254 10.64 -21.00 5.63
N MET A 255 10.98 -19.91 6.34
CA MET A 255 11.85 -19.97 7.52
C MET A 255 11.16 -20.61 8.73
N LEU A 256 9.83 -20.73 8.72
CA LEU A 256 9.08 -21.38 9.80
C LEU A 256 9.36 -22.89 9.91
N ASN A 257 9.80 -23.53 8.82
CA ASN A 257 9.90 -24.99 8.69
C ASN A 257 11.18 -25.63 9.27
N GLY A 258 12.05 -24.89 9.96
CA GLY A 258 13.31 -25.43 10.48
C GLY A 258 13.87 -24.67 11.67
N THR A 259 15.13 -24.97 12.02
CA THR A 259 15.88 -24.29 13.08
C THR A 259 16.91 -23.32 12.49
N ASN A 260 17.58 -22.56 13.36
CA ASN A 260 18.60 -21.56 12.98
C ASN A 260 18.04 -20.52 12.00
N VAL A 261 16.83 -20.05 12.32
CA VAL A 261 16.00 -19.16 11.51
C VAL A 261 16.77 -17.91 11.12
N TYR A 262 17.44 -17.26 12.08
CA TYR A 262 18.18 -16.03 11.80
C TYR A 262 19.31 -16.25 10.78
N ARG A 263 20.09 -17.32 10.93
CA ARG A 263 21.18 -17.65 10.00
C ARG A 263 20.67 -17.94 8.59
N ARG A 264 19.47 -18.51 8.46
CA ARG A 264 18.82 -18.72 7.16
C ARG A 264 18.29 -17.42 6.56
N ILE A 265 17.70 -16.54 7.37
CA ILE A 265 17.28 -15.19 6.95
C ILE A 265 18.47 -14.36 6.47
N VAL A 266 19.63 -14.43 7.14
CA VAL A 266 20.85 -13.74 6.69
C VAL A 266 21.28 -14.17 5.27
N LYS A 267 21.01 -15.42 4.86
CA LYS A 267 21.24 -15.85 3.47
C LYS A 267 20.31 -15.16 2.49
N ILE A 268 19.07 -14.87 2.88
CA ILE A 268 18.14 -14.05 2.10
C ILE A 268 18.67 -12.62 2.03
N TYR A 269 19.19 -12.08 3.13
CA TYR A 269 19.77 -10.73 3.16
C TYR A 269 20.92 -10.57 2.17
N TYR A 270 21.83 -11.56 2.05
CA TYR A 270 22.89 -11.49 1.05
C TYR A 270 22.39 -11.53 -0.39
N LYS A 271 21.33 -12.30 -0.67
CA LYS A 271 20.69 -12.29 -2.01
C LYS A 271 20.02 -10.94 -2.28
N ALA A 272 19.36 -10.40 -1.25
CA ALA A 272 18.73 -9.09 -1.29
C ALA A 272 19.75 -7.97 -1.50
N ASP A 273 20.94 -8.03 -0.91
CA ASP A 273 22.00 -7.04 -1.13
C ASP A 273 22.44 -7.00 -2.60
N GLN A 274 22.75 -8.16 -3.18
CA GLN A 274 23.13 -8.30 -4.58
C GLN A 274 22.05 -7.80 -5.55
N LYS A 275 20.78 -7.97 -5.15
CA LYS A 275 19.63 -7.59 -5.96
C LYS A 275 19.26 -6.13 -5.76
N TYR A 276 19.34 -5.59 -4.55
CA TYR A 276 18.72 -4.32 -4.22
C TYR A 276 19.66 -3.18 -3.91
N ASN A 277 20.92 -3.45 -3.54
CA ASN A 277 21.93 -2.45 -3.23
C ASN A 277 21.40 -1.22 -2.46
N SER A 278 20.55 -1.46 -1.46
CA SER A 278 19.66 -0.45 -0.89
C SER A 278 20.22 0.22 0.37
N GLY A 279 21.50 0.01 0.68
CA GLY A 279 22.12 0.32 1.98
C GLY A 279 21.67 -0.62 3.10
N LEU A 280 20.38 -0.95 3.16
CA LEU A 280 19.78 -1.78 4.20
C LEU A 280 20.41 -3.17 4.33
N PHE A 281 20.88 -3.76 3.23
CA PHE A 281 21.52 -5.08 3.20
C PHE A 281 23.05 -5.00 3.00
N HIS A 282 23.66 -3.83 3.19
CA HIS A 282 25.09 -3.64 2.97
C HIS A 282 25.92 -4.21 4.12
N PHE A 283 26.65 -5.30 3.88
CA PHE A 283 27.43 -6.01 4.91
C PHE A 283 28.93 -6.10 4.63
N PHE A 284 29.39 -5.66 3.47
CA PHE A 284 30.78 -5.78 3.02
C PHE A 284 31.32 -4.40 2.65
N ASP A 285 32.60 -4.15 2.90
CA ASP A 285 33.21 -2.85 2.56
C ASP A 285 33.34 -2.68 1.04
N GLU A 286 32.76 -1.60 0.51
CA GLU A 286 32.75 -1.29 -0.92
C GLU A 286 33.15 0.17 -1.16
N LYS A 287 34.03 0.41 -2.15
CA LYS A 287 34.48 1.76 -2.47
C LYS A 287 33.30 2.60 -2.98
N SER A 288 33.09 3.76 -2.36
CA SER A 288 32.04 4.75 -2.68
C SER A 288 30.66 4.49 -2.06
N ARG A 289 30.55 3.58 -1.07
CA ARG A 289 29.33 3.39 -0.27
C ARG A 289 29.55 3.79 1.19
N GLU A 290 28.46 3.92 1.93
CA GLU A 290 28.50 4.13 3.38
C GLU A 290 29.08 2.93 4.12
N ALA A 291 29.43 3.10 5.40
CA ALA A 291 30.02 2.03 6.19
C ALA A 291 29.07 0.82 6.32
N PRO A 292 29.55 -0.42 6.11
CA PRO A 292 28.71 -1.60 6.14
C PRO A 292 28.22 -1.95 7.56
N ASP A 293 27.08 -2.63 7.62
CA ASP A 293 26.61 -3.25 8.85
C ASP A 293 27.46 -4.49 9.18
N THR A 294 28.45 -4.30 10.04
CA THR A 294 29.39 -5.35 10.42
C THR A 294 28.92 -6.21 11.60
N ILE A 295 27.75 -5.91 12.17
CA ILE A 295 27.27 -6.47 13.44
C ILE A 295 26.08 -7.41 13.22
N SER A 296 25.06 -6.97 12.47
CA SER A 296 23.78 -7.70 12.37
C SER A 296 23.95 -9.14 11.90
N THR A 297 24.89 -9.43 11.00
CA THR A 297 25.09 -10.80 10.49
C THR A 297 25.81 -11.72 11.48
N LYS A 298 26.38 -11.19 12.57
CA LYS A 298 27.18 -11.95 13.54
C LYS A 298 26.43 -12.28 14.82
N ILE A 299 25.38 -11.54 15.14
CA ILE A 299 24.59 -11.74 16.36
C ILE A 299 23.80 -13.06 16.38
N GLU A 300 23.39 -13.44 17.59
CA GLU A 300 22.49 -14.56 17.85
C GLU A 300 21.08 -14.08 18.17
N ILE A 301 20.08 -14.74 17.57
CA ILE A 301 18.66 -14.55 17.87
C ILE A 301 18.02 -15.93 17.96
N ASP A 302 17.23 -16.17 19.00
CA ASP A 302 16.49 -17.41 19.14
C ASP A 302 15.42 -17.54 18.04
N ASP A 303 15.13 -18.78 17.63
CA ASP A 303 14.17 -19.04 16.56
C ASP A 303 12.75 -18.57 16.88
N LYS A 304 12.33 -18.68 18.15
CA LYS A 304 10.95 -18.39 18.56
C LYS A 304 10.53 -16.94 18.27
N PRO A 305 11.26 -15.90 18.77
CA PRO A 305 11.03 -14.51 18.39
C PRO A 305 10.80 -14.28 16.90
N LEU A 306 11.69 -14.82 16.06
CA LEU A 306 11.63 -14.62 14.61
C LEU A 306 10.44 -15.35 13.99
N LYS A 307 10.15 -16.58 14.42
CA LYS A 307 8.98 -17.32 13.93
C LYS A 307 7.68 -16.62 14.30
N ASP A 308 7.57 -16.09 15.52
CA ASP A 308 6.38 -15.37 15.97
C ASP A 308 6.15 -14.10 15.14
N ILE A 309 7.22 -13.35 14.83
CA ILE A 309 7.17 -12.18 13.94
C ILE A 309 6.78 -12.59 12.52
N ILE A 310 7.48 -13.58 11.94
CA ILE A 310 7.26 -14.03 10.56
C ILE A 310 5.81 -14.49 10.38
N LYS A 311 5.26 -15.30 11.29
CA LYS A 311 3.87 -15.72 11.18
C LYS A 311 2.89 -14.55 11.08
N ARG A 312 3.10 -13.49 11.86
CA ARG A 312 2.28 -12.27 11.85
C ARG A 312 2.48 -11.39 10.61
N LEU A 313 3.43 -11.71 9.74
CA LEU A 313 3.59 -11.08 8.43
C LEU A 313 2.78 -11.77 7.32
N TYR A 314 2.25 -12.99 7.56
CA TYR A 314 1.56 -13.78 6.55
C TYR A 314 0.11 -14.10 6.93
N TYR A 315 -0.74 -14.22 5.91
CA TYR A 315 -2.07 -14.80 6.05
C TYR A 315 -1.97 -16.27 6.56
N PRO A 316 -2.89 -16.75 7.41
CA PRO A 316 -4.08 -16.06 7.93
C PRO A 316 -3.86 -15.22 9.20
N GLU A 317 -2.70 -15.32 9.84
CA GLU A 317 -2.44 -14.65 11.13
C GLU A 317 -2.31 -13.13 10.98
N SER A 318 -1.82 -12.66 9.83
CA SER A 318 -1.73 -11.24 9.50
C SER A 318 -3.08 -10.67 9.05
N PRO A 319 -3.63 -9.66 9.74
CA PRO A 319 -4.79 -8.91 9.27
C PRO A 319 -4.41 -7.86 8.21
N TYR A 320 -3.14 -7.76 7.84
CA TYR A 320 -2.61 -6.76 6.92
C TYR A 320 -2.45 -7.34 5.51
N GLU A 321 -2.74 -6.54 4.50
CA GLU A 321 -2.38 -6.81 3.10
C GLU A 321 -1.35 -5.76 2.64
N PHE A 322 -0.07 -6.15 2.57
CA PHE A 322 1.02 -5.18 2.36
C PHE A 322 1.05 -4.62 0.92
N SER A 323 0.43 -5.31 -0.03
CA SER A 323 0.27 -4.81 -1.41
C SER A 323 -0.58 -3.53 -1.48
N VAL A 324 -1.51 -3.35 -0.54
CA VAL A 324 -2.45 -2.21 -0.53
C VAL A 324 -2.19 -1.19 0.59
N ILE A 325 -1.28 -1.48 1.53
CA ILE A 325 -0.87 -0.53 2.57
C ILE A 325 -0.24 0.71 1.92
N PRO A 326 -0.81 1.91 2.13
CA PRO A 326 -0.22 3.15 1.68
C PRO A 326 1.16 3.37 2.30
N VAL A 327 2.08 3.94 1.53
CA VAL A 327 3.46 4.21 1.97
C VAL A 327 3.48 5.18 3.16
N GLU A 328 2.49 6.06 3.21
CA GLU A 328 2.30 7.03 4.28
C GLU A 328 2.07 6.35 5.62
N ILE A 329 1.42 5.18 5.65
CA ILE A 329 1.26 4.39 6.88
C ILE A 329 2.62 3.95 7.38
N LEU A 330 3.48 3.43 6.50
CA LEU A 330 4.82 3.02 6.88
C LEU A 330 5.62 4.21 7.41
N GLY A 331 5.63 5.33 6.70
CA GLY A 331 6.28 6.56 7.15
C GLY A 331 5.81 7.00 8.54
N ASN A 332 4.50 7.13 8.74
CA ASN A 332 3.91 7.53 10.03
C ASN A 332 4.25 6.56 11.17
N VAL A 333 4.19 5.25 10.89
CA VAL A 333 4.48 4.21 11.88
C VAL A 333 5.96 4.23 12.25
N TYR A 334 6.85 4.36 11.28
CA TYR A 334 8.28 4.50 11.52
C TYR A 334 8.59 5.77 12.30
N GLU A 335 8.04 6.93 11.96
CA GLU A 335 8.27 8.16 12.72
C GLU A 335 7.91 8.03 14.20
N ARG A 336 6.73 7.46 14.49
CA ARG A 336 6.31 7.20 15.87
C ARG A 336 7.21 6.16 16.55
N PHE A 337 7.67 5.17 15.81
CA PHE A 337 8.62 4.17 16.27
C PHE A 337 9.98 4.78 16.63
N LEU A 338 10.47 5.76 15.86
CA LEU A 338 11.70 6.51 16.12
C LEU A 338 11.60 7.38 17.37
N GLY A 339 10.40 7.72 17.81
CA GLY A 339 10.19 8.46 19.06
C GLY A 339 10.58 7.69 20.34
N LYS A 340 10.86 6.39 20.22
CA LYS A 340 11.28 5.50 21.31
C LYS A 340 12.70 4.96 21.08
N VAL A 341 13.42 4.70 22.17
CA VAL A 341 14.76 4.10 22.17
C VAL A 341 14.82 2.91 23.11
N ILE A 342 15.70 1.96 22.79
CA ILE A 342 16.03 0.83 23.66
C ILE A 342 17.19 1.23 24.58
N ARG A 343 17.04 0.98 25.88
CA ARG A 343 18.06 1.17 26.90
C ARG A 343 18.35 -0.15 27.60
N LEU A 344 19.62 -0.51 27.68
CA LEU A 344 20.12 -1.60 28.52
C LEU A 344 20.19 -1.13 29.98
N THR A 345 19.64 -1.94 30.85
CA THR A 345 19.80 -1.81 32.31
C THR A 345 21.17 -2.35 32.75
N ALA A 346 21.52 -2.12 34.02
CA ALA A 346 22.76 -2.66 34.60
C ALA A 346 22.85 -4.20 34.53
N GLY A 347 21.70 -4.90 34.51
CA GLY A 347 21.62 -6.35 34.31
C GLY A 347 21.58 -6.79 32.84
N HIS A 348 21.94 -5.89 31.90
CA HIS A 348 21.90 -6.13 30.45
C HIS A 348 20.52 -6.52 29.91
N GLN A 349 19.45 -6.08 30.58
CA GLN A 349 18.08 -6.24 30.09
C GLN A 349 17.65 -5.02 29.28
N ALA A 350 17.02 -5.24 28.14
CA ALA A 350 16.46 -4.19 27.30
C ALA A 350 15.15 -3.63 27.86
N LYS A 351 15.05 -2.30 27.92
CA LYS A 351 13.82 -1.54 28.20
C LYS A 351 13.58 -0.53 27.08
N ILE A 352 12.32 -0.32 26.71
CA ILE A 352 11.94 0.69 25.72
C ILE A 352 11.47 1.94 26.48
N GLU A 353 12.05 3.09 26.15
CA GLU A 353 11.75 4.38 26.76
C GLU A 353 11.51 5.42 25.64
N GLU A 354 10.70 6.44 25.90
CA GLU A 354 10.56 7.58 24.98
C GLU A 354 11.86 8.40 24.95
N LYS A 355 12.22 8.90 23.77
CA LYS A 355 13.33 9.85 23.62
C LYS A 355 13.06 11.10 24.49
N PRO A 356 14.05 11.65 25.20
CA PRO A 356 13.87 12.83 26.05
C PRO A 356 13.26 14.03 25.32
N GLU A 357 13.60 14.21 24.05
CA GLU A 357 13.13 15.29 23.19
C GLU A 357 11.64 15.12 22.88
N VAL A 358 11.21 13.89 22.58
CA VAL A 358 9.80 13.55 22.30
C VAL A 358 8.94 13.76 23.54
N ARG A 359 9.44 13.33 24.70
CA ARG A 359 8.77 13.53 25.98
C ARG A 359 8.62 15.02 26.33
N LYS A 360 9.62 15.85 26.00
CA LYS A 360 9.57 17.31 26.18
C LYS A 360 8.62 17.99 25.19
N ALA A 361 8.57 17.51 23.94
CA ALA A 361 7.70 18.03 22.90
C ALA A 361 6.23 17.61 23.06
N GLY A 362 5.95 16.60 23.89
CA GLY A 362 4.60 16.05 24.07
C GLY A 362 4.17 15.07 22.98
N GLY A 363 5.11 14.60 22.15
CA GLY A 363 4.87 13.64 21.07
C GLY A 363 5.71 13.90 19.82
N VAL A 364 5.55 13.04 18.82
CA VAL A 364 6.10 13.21 17.46
C VAL A 364 4.98 13.76 16.57
N TYR A 365 5.15 14.96 16.01
CA TYR A 365 4.15 15.61 15.16
C TYR A 365 4.53 15.45 13.69
N TYR A 366 3.65 14.82 12.91
CA TYR A 366 3.80 14.66 11.47
C TYR A 366 2.90 15.64 10.73
N THR A 367 3.24 15.95 9.48
CA THR A 367 2.43 16.82 8.62
C THR A 367 1.34 15.98 7.93
N PRO A 368 0.04 16.25 8.16
CA PRO A 368 -1.04 15.50 7.50
C PRO A 368 -0.95 15.59 5.98
N LYS A 369 -1.34 14.53 5.26
CA LYS A 369 -1.24 14.46 3.79
C LYS A 369 -1.90 15.66 3.10
N TYR A 370 -3.09 16.08 3.54
CA TYR A 370 -3.77 17.21 2.91
C TYR A 370 -3.00 18.54 3.04
N ILE A 371 -2.21 18.71 4.11
CA ILE A 371 -1.31 19.86 4.27
C ILE A 371 -0.12 19.73 3.33
N VAL A 372 0.48 18.54 3.24
CA VAL A 372 1.58 18.26 2.30
C VAL A 372 1.14 18.53 0.86
N ASP A 373 0.00 17.97 0.45
CA ASP A 373 -0.57 18.15 -0.89
C ASP A 373 -0.81 19.63 -1.19
N TYR A 374 -1.46 20.35 -0.26
CA TYR A 374 -1.72 21.78 -0.39
C TYR A 374 -0.43 22.59 -0.57
N ILE A 375 0.59 22.33 0.25
CA ILE A 375 1.87 23.06 0.17
C ILE A 375 2.58 22.72 -1.15
N VAL A 376 2.65 21.45 -1.54
CA VAL A 376 3.30 21.02 -2.79
C VAL A 376 2.61 21.63 -4.01
N GLU A 377 1.28 21.61 -4.05
CA GLU A 377 0.50 22.20 -5.15
C GLU A 377 0.76 23.72 -5.27
N ASN A 378 0.76 24.44 -4.14
CA ASN A 378 0.98 25.88 -4.10
C ASN A 378 2.45 26.31 -4.19
N THR A 379 3.39 25.37 -4.27
CA THR A 379 4.83 25.65 -4.42
C THR A 379 5.38 25.00 -5.69
N VAL A 380 5.64 23.70 -5.65
CA VAL A 380 6.14 22.91 -6.78
C VAL A 380 5.16 23.00 -7.94
N GLY A 381 3.87 22.76 -7.71
CA GLY A 381 2.84 22.84 -8.76
C GLY A 381 2.84 24.20 -9.48
N LYS A 382 2.85 25.30 -8.71
CA LYS A 382 2.97 26.67 -9.24
C LYS A 382 4.26 26.91 -10.03
N LEU A 383 5.39 26.38 -9.57
CA LEU A 383 6.66 26.49 -10.29
C LEU A 383 6.67 25.72 -11.61
N LEU A 384 5.86 24.68 -11.77
CA LEU A 384 5.79 23.87 -12.98
C LEU A 384 4.91 24.51 -14.08
N GLU A 385 4.11 25.52 -13.75
CA GLU A 385 3.25 26.22 -14.71
C GLU A 385 4.08 26.83 -15.84
N ASN A 386 3.64 26.60 -17.09
CA ASN A 386 4.26 27.10 -18.33
C ASN A 386 5.73 26.71 -18.56
N LYS A 387 6.26 25.69 -17.86
CA LYS A 387 7.62 25.17 -18.09
C LYS A 387 7.66 24.04 -19.11
N THR A 388 8.84 23.82 -19.70
CA THR A 388 9.14 22.63 -20.50
C THR A 388 9.85 21.55 -19.67
N PRO A 389 9.81 20.26 -20.06
CA PRO A 389 10.53 19.20 -19.34
C PRO A 389 12.03 19.47 -19.14
N GLU A 390 12.68 20.15 -20.10
CA GLU A 390 14.09 20.53 -20.03
C GLU A 390 14.37 21.66 -19.03
N GLN A 391 13.37 22.50 -18.74
CA GLN A 391 13.47 23.51 -17.70
C GLN A 391 13.22 22.89 -16.32
N VAL A 392 12.23 21.99 -16.22
CA VAL A 392 11.89 21.30 -14.97
C VAL A 392 13.02 20.39 -14.52
N SER A 393 13.76 19.75 -15.43
CA SER A 393 14.92 18.92 -15.10
C SER A 393 16.04 19.64 -14.34
N LYS A 394 16.05 20.98 -14.35
CA LYS A 394 17.04 21.81 -13.65
C LYS A 394 16.59 22.24 -12.25
N LEU A 395 15.31 22.04 -11.91
CA LEU A 395 14.79 22.42 -10.59
C LEU A 395 15.39 21.53 -9.49
N LYS A 396 15.71 22.13 -8.35
CA LYS A 396 16.20 21.43 -7.18
C LYS A 396 15.22 21.71 -6.04
N ILE A 397 14.52 20.69 -5.59
CA ILE A 397 13.59 20.72 -4.48
C ILE A 397 14.34 20.08 -3.31
N CYS A 398 14.39 20.75 -2.17
CA CYS A 398 15.13 20.27 -1.00
C CYS A 398 14.25 20.31 0.24
N ASP A 399 14.20 19.21 0.99
CA ASP A 399 13.66 19.15 2.34
C ASP A 399 14.80 18.92 3.34
N PRO A 400 15.22 19.95 4.11
CA PRO A 400 16.39 19.87 4.99
C PRO A 400 16.11 19.20 6.35
N ALA A 401 14.86 18.77 6.59
CA ALA A 401 14.45 18.01 7.77
C ALA A 401 13.36 17.02 7.36
N CYS A 402 13.72 16.12 6.44
CA CYS A 402 12.73 15.39 5.66
C CYS A 402 11.96 14.33 6.44
N GLY A 403 12.45 13.90 7.60
CA GLY A 403 11.94 12.74 8.33
C GLY A 403 11.83 11.55 7.38
N SER A 404 10.64 10.92 7.38
CA SER A 404 10.19 9.84 6.50
C SER A 404 9.90 10.26 5.05
N GLY A 405 10.12 11.53 4.70
CA GLY A 405 10.10 12.06 3.35
C GLY A 405 8.73 12.38 2.79
N SER A 406 7.74 12.71 3.63
CA SER A 406 6.37 13.02 3.17
C SER A 406 6.32 14.13 2.12
N PHE A 407 7.05 15.24 2.32
CA PHE A 407 7.12 16.33 1.34
C PHE A 407 7.91 15.94 0.09
N LEU A 408 9.01 15.21 0.24
CA LEU A 408 9.80 14.70 -0.88
C LEU A 408 8.95 13.79 -1.79
N LEU A 409 8.14 12.91 -1.19
CA LEU A 409 7.22 12.04 -1.92
C LEU A 409 6.11 12.82 -2.62
N GLY A 410 5.50 13.79 -1.92
CA GLY A 410 4.50 14.67 -2.50
C GLY A 410 5.04 15.44 -3.72
N ALA A 411 6.21 16.06 -3.57
CA ALA A 411 6.88 16.78 -4.65
C ALA A 411 7.25 15.86 -5.82
N TYR A 412 7.75 14.65 -5.54
CA TYR A 412 8.10 13.69 -6.58
C TYR A 412 6.87 13.23 -7.37
N ARG A 413 5.76 12.87 -6.70
CA ARG A 413 4.50 12.52 -7.38
C ARG A 413 4.00 13.66 -8.26
N CYS A 414 4.02 14.89 -7.74
CA CYS A 414 3.67 16.09 -8.51
C CYS A 414 4.52 16.22 -9.80
N LEU A 415 5.83 15.98 -9.73
CA LEU A 415 6.69 15.97 -10.91
C LEU A 415 6.34 14.84 -11.89
N LEU A 416 6.07 13.63 -11.41
CA LEU A 416 5.71 12.49 -12.28
C LEU A 416 4.41 12.77 -13.04
N ASP A 417 3.38 13.22 -12.32
CA ASP A 417 2.05 13.53 -12.86
C ASP A 417 2.12 14.67 -13.89
N TRP A 418 2.93 15.69 -13.61
CA TRP A 418 3.19 16.77 -14.55
C TRP A 418 3.94 16.30 -15.81
N HIS A 419 4.99 15.49 -15.66
CA HIS A 419 5.78 14.99 -16.81
C HIS A 419 4.94 14.10 -17.72
N ILE A 420 4.17 13.16 -17.16
CA ILE A 420 3.32 12.29 -17.98
C ILE A 420 2.27 13.12 -18.73
N SER A 421 1.64 14.10 -18.07
CA SER A 421 0.70 15.03 -18.71
C SER A 421 1.35 15.80 -19.87
N LYS A 422 2.55 16.34 -19.66
CA LYS A 422 3.31 17.08 -20.69
C LYS A 422 3.73 16.21 -21.88
N TYR A 423 4.15 14.98 -21.64
CA TYR A 423 4.52 14.07 -22.73
C TYR A 423 3.30 13.59 -23.53
N MET A 424 2.13 13.51 -22.89
CA MET A 424 0.85 13.21 -23.54
C MET A 424 0.34 14.30 -24.47
N GLU A 425 0.84 15.53 -24.39
CA GLU A 425 0.54 16.56 -25.39
C GLU A 425 1.10 16.20 -26.78
N LYS A 426 2.18 15.40 -26.85
CA LYS A 426 2.85 14.96 -28.10
C LYS A 426 3.40 13.52 -28.00
N PRO A 427 2.54 12.50 -27.85
CA PRO A 427 2.95 11.14 -27.51
C PRO A 427 3.86 10.52 -28.58
N ASP A 428 3.62 10.79 -29.85
CA ASP A 428 4.44 10.31 -30.97
C ASP A 428 5.92 10.72 -30.87
N LYS A 429 6.19 11.90 -30.32
CA LYS A 429 7.55 12.42 -30.13
C LYS A 429 8.26 11.71 -29.00
N PHE A 430 7.53 11.37 -27.94
CA PHE A 430 8.08 10.90 -26.67
C PHE A 430 8.02 9.37 -26.50
N THR A 431 7.43 8.66 -27.46
CA THR A 431 7.40 7.18 -27.53
C THR A 431 8.43 6.62 -28.50
N LYS A 432 9.00 7.45 -29.37
CA LYS A 432 9.97 7.08 -30.41
C LYS A 432 11.36 7.59 -30.03
N GLY A 433 12.41 6.79 -30.29
CA GLY A 433 13.80 7.15 -30.02
C GLY A 433 14.56 6.08 -29.25
N LYS A 434 15.85 6.34 -28.97
CA LYS A 434 16.74 5.36 -28.31
C LYS A 434 16.37 5.12 -26.83
N ASN A 435 15.96 6.17 -26.12
CA ASN A 435 15.54 6.13 -24.72
C ASN A 435 14.25 6.98 -24.55
N PRO A 436 13.07 6.45 -24.94
CA PRO A 436 11.84 7.21 -24.83
C PRO A 436 11.45 7.42 -23.35
N PRO A 437 10.97 8.62 -22.95
CA PRO A 437 10.55 8.87 -21.58
C PRO A 437 9.22 8.20 -21.23
N ILE A 438 8.40 7.86 -22.22
CA ILE A 438 7.14 7.14 -22.05
C ILE A 438 7.08 5.93 -22.98
N TYR A 439 6.33 4.91 -22.59
CA TYR A 439 6.04 3.74 -23.41
C TYR A 439 4.54 3.46 -23.41
N GLN A 440 4.08 2.81 -24.48
CA GLN A 440 2.70 2.37 -24.58
C GLN A 440 2.56 0.93 -24.08
N THR A 441 1.57 0.66 -23.24
CA THR A 441 1.24 -0.68 -22.75
C THR A 441 0.42 -1.44 -23.79
N LYS A 442 0.22 -2.75 -23.57
CA LYS A 442 -0.64 -3.60 -24.41
C LYS A 442 -2.11 -3.15 -24.41
N GLU A 443 -2.52 -2.37 -23.42
CA GLU A 443 -3.86 -1.81 -23.24
C GLU A 443 -3.97 -0.39 -23.84
N ASN A 444 -3.04 0.00 -24.72
CA ASN A 444 -3.00 1.29 -25.40
C ASN A 444 -2.77 2.50 -24.45
N GLU A 445 -2.38 2.28 -23.20
CA GLU A 445 -2.04 3.34 -22.23
C GLU A 445 -0.60 3.80 -22.34
N TYR A 446 -0.32 5.03 -21.93
CA TYR A 446 1.04 5.51 -21.78
C TYR A 446 1.49 5.55 -20.32
N ARG A 447 2.75 5.14 -20.08
CA ARG A 447 3.40 5.18 -18.76
C ARG A 447 4.81 5.75 -18.89
N LEU A 448 5.27 6.47 -17.87
CA LEU A 448 6.67 6.88 -17.77
C LEU A 448 7.56 5.63 -17.69
N THR A 449 8.65 5.61 -18.46
CA THR A 449 9.65 4.56 -18.35
C THR A 449 10.35 4.62 -17.00
N ILE A 450 10.84 3.49 -16.53
CA ILE A 450 11.61 3.38 -15.28
C ILE A 450 12.80 4.36 -15.30
N GLN A 451 13.49 4.44 -16.44
CA GLN A 451 14.64 5.33 -16.62
C GLN A 451 14.27 6.80 -16.46
N GLU A 452 13.10 7.19 -16.97
CA GLU A 452 12.63 8.58 -16.86
C GLU A 452 12.21 8.93 -15.43
N LYS A 453 11.50 8.04 -14.74
CA LYS A 453 11.18 8.23 -13.33
C LYS A 453 12.44 8.40 -12.49
N LYS A 454 13.44 7.54 -12.70
CA LYS A 454 14.76 7.64 -12.06
C LYS A 454 15.46 8.97 -12.37
N ARG A 455 15.42 9.43 -13.63
CA ARG A 455 15.98 10.72 -14.04
C ARG A 455 15.33 11.88 -13.30
N ILE A 456 14.00 11.88 -13.19
CA ILE A 456 13.24 12.92 -12.47
C ILE A 456 13.62 12.89 -11.00
N LEU A 457 13.67 11.71 -10.37
CA LEU A 457 14.07 11.57 -8.98
C LEU A 457 15.46 12.19 -8.76
N LEU A 458 16.51 11.58 -9.31
CA LEU A 458 17.90 11.96 -9.02
C LEU A 458 18.24 13.42 -9.34
N ASN A 459 17.54 14.03 -10.29
CA ASN A 459 17.77 15.43 -10.65
C ASN A 459 17.02 16.43 -9.77
N ASN A 460 15.92 16.05 -9.09
CA ASN A 460 14.99 17.03 -8.56
C ASN A 460 14.76 17.00 -7.03
N ILE A 461 14.84 15.88 -6.30
CA ILE A 461 14.25 15.74 -4.93
C ILE A 461 15.27 15.52 -3.78
N TYR A 462 15.99 16.51 -3.31
CA TYR A 462 17.03 16.31 -2.29
C TYR A 462 16.46 16.31 -0.86
N GLY A 463 16.91 15.40 0.01
CA GLY A 463 16.52 15.37 1.42
C GLY A 463 17.73 15.38 2.35
N VAL A 464 17.54 15.85 3.57
CA VAL A 464 18.50 15.72 4.67
C VAL A 464 17.72 15.49 5.96
N ASP A 465 18.18 14.58 6.81
CA ASP A 465 17.70 14.48 8.20
C ASP A 465 18.85 14.15 9.16
N ILE A 466 18.70 14.55 10.42
CA ILE A 466 19.66 14.24 11.48
C ILE A 466 19.49 12.80 11.97
N ASP A 467 18.28 12.25 11.90
CA ASP A 467 18.01 10.86 12.24
C ASP A 467 18.23 9.98 11.00
N SER A 468 19.38 9.30 10.96
CA SER A 468 19.72 8.34 9.89
C SER A 468 18.63 7.29 9.68
N GLN A 469 17.84 6.99 10.72
CA GLN A 469 16.77 6.01 10.64
C GLN A 469 15.57 6.54 9.85
N ALA A 470 15.26 7.83 9.95
CA ALA A 470 14.19 8.47 9.17
C ALA A 470 14.56 8.52 7.68
N VAL A 471 15.85 8.73 7.39
CA VAL A 471 16.41 8.65 6.04
C VAL A 471 16.24 7.26 5.43
N GLU A 472 16.55 6.19 6.17
CA GLU A 472 16.35 4.81 5.69
C GLU A 472 14.87 4.52 5.39
N VAL A 473 13.96 5.01 6.22
CA VAL A 473 12.51 4.88 6.01
C VAL A 473 12.07 5.60 4.75
N THR A 474 12.57 6.81 4.53
CA THR A 474 12.34 7.54 3.28
C THR A 474 12.79 6.71 2.09
N LYS A 475 14.01 6.15 2.14
CA LYS A 475 14.55 5.27 1.09
C LYS A 475 13.69 4.03 0.87
N LEU A 476 12.96 3.53 1.87
CA LEU A 476 12.07 2.36 1.74
C LEU A 476 10.79 2.66 0.94
N SER A 477 10.47 3.94 0.69
CA SER A 477 9.31 4.29 -0.12
C SER A 477 9.40 3.69 -1.53
N PRO A 478 8.43 2.88 -1.93
CA PRO A 478 8.39 2.28 -3.26
C PRO A 478 8.31 3.29 -4.39
N ASP A 479 7.77 4.49 -4.15
CA ASP A 479 7.74 5.54 -5.16
C ASP A 479 9.17 6.00 -5.50
N PHE A 480 10.07 6.06 -4.53
CA PHE A 480 11.49 6.33 -4.77
C PHE A 480 12.24 5.13 -5.38
N ARG A 481 11.70 3.92 -5.23
CA ARG A 481 12.28 2.68 -5.79
C ARG A 481 11.65 2.35 -7.14
N THR A 482 11.92 3.16 -8.15
CA THR A 482 11.52 2.86 -9.53
C THR A 482 12.53 1.93 -10.19
N GLY A 483 12.25 0.63 -10.26
CA GLY A 483 12.92 -0.26 -11.22
C GLY A 483 13.30 -1.67 -10.74
N THR A 484 13.87 -2.41 -11.69
CA THR A 484 14.49 -3.73 -11.51
C THR A 484 15.77 -3.65 -10.66
N PRO A 485 16.21 -4.81 -10.09
CA PRO A 485 17.39 -4.95 -9.24
C PRO A 485 18.63 -4.13 -9.60
N GLU A 486 19.01 -4.17 -10.89
CA GLU A 486 20.22 -3.54 -11.42
C GLU A 486 20.22 -2.00 -11.36
N ASN A 487 19.07 -1.37 -11.11
CA ASN A 487 18.90 0.08 -11.18
C ASN A 487 18.96 0.80 -9.82
N LEU A 488 19.08 0.06 -8.71
CA LEU A 488 19.00 0.55 -7.33
C LEU A 488 20.30 1.15 -6.79
N LEU A 489 21.41 0.99 -7.52
CA LEU A 489 22.78 1.45 -7.22
C LEU A 489 22.99 2.95 -6.96
N GLN A 490 21.98 3.82 -7.07
CA GLN A 490 22.18 5.29 -7.10
C GLN A 490 21.22 6.11 -6.23
N ILE A 491 20.32 5.47 -5.47
CA ILE A 491 19.46 6.19 -4.50
C ILE A 491 20.30 6.70 -3.30
N GLU A 492 21.50 6.15 -3.08
CA GLU A 492 22.42 6.50 -1.99
C GLU A 492 22.97 7.95 -2.05
N HIS A 493 22.88 8.67 -3.18
CA HIS A 493 23.49 10.01 -3.34
C HIS A 493 22.52 11.20 -3.18
N PHE A 494 21.31 10.97 -2.69
CA PHE A 494 20.20 11.91 -2.83
C PHE A 494 19.48 12.30 -1.52
N LEU A 495 19.63 11.47 -0.49
CA LEU A 495 19.14 11.66 0.87
C LEU A 495 20.30 11.60 1.85
#